data_AF-A0A1M5UQF7-F1
#
_entry.id   AF-A0A1M5UQF7-F1
#
_cell.length_a   1.000
_cell.length_b   1.000
_cell.length_c   1.000
_cell.angle_alpha   90.00
_cell.angle_beta   90.00
_cell.angle_gamma   90.00
#
_symmetry.space_group_name_H-M   'P 1'
#
loop_
_entity.id
_entity.type
_entity.pdbx_description
1 polymer ?
#
loop_
_entity_poly.entity_id
_entity_poly.type
_entity_poly.pdbx_seq_one_letter_code
_entity_poly.pdbx_strand_id
1 'polypeptide(L)'
;MKKKYLVVGLVFIIILLSMFIYFRKSRKISEDKALRHKIVDTIKQSEHVDFSEVTDFEWDTMYIFIPYSNPNNIFKGDGVKSYNSRFNIENLDSINMIAFVKSKKLVSFVEVPIEYFNSEKTTKYSKD
;
A
#
# COMPACT_ATOMS: atom_id res chain seq x y z
N MET A 1 -50.26 7.66 3.04
CA MET A 1 -49.54 6.88 2.01
C MET A 1 -48.15 7.44 1.70
N LYS A 2 -48.01 8.74 1.40
CA LYS A 2 -46.72 9.42 1.09
C LYS A 2 -45.60 9.24 2.13
N LYS A 3 -45.92 9.23 3.43
CA LYS A 3 -44.93 9.03 4.53
C LYS A 3 -44.27 7.64 4.51
N LYS A 4 -44.97 6.60 4.03
CA LYS A 4 -44.42 5.23 3.95
C LYS A 4 -43.36 5.13 2.85
N TYR A 5 -43.57 5.79 1.71
CA TYR A 5 -42.60 5.86 0.62
C TYR A 5 -41.36 6.71 0.99
N LEU A 6 -41.52 7.75 1.82
CA LEU A 6 -40.40 8.51 2.37
C LEU A 6 -39.46 7.65 3.23
N VAL A 7 -40.02 6.81 4.11
CA VAL A 7 -39.23 5.92 4.96
C VAL A 7 -38.52 4.85 4.12
N VAL A 8 -39.21 4.24 3.15
CA VAL A 8 -38.62 3.24 2.26
C VAL A 8 -37.48 3.83 1.42
N GLY A 9 -37.63 5.06 0.91
CA GLY A 9 -36.58 5.75 0.17
C GLY A 9 -35.33 6.02 1.02
N LEU A 10 -35.52 6.41 2.29
CA LEU A 10 -34.41 6.65 3.23
C LEU A 10 -33.62 5.38 3.53
N VAL A 11 -34.30 4.24 3.74
CA VAL A 11 -33.64 2.94 3.93
C VAL A 11 -32.86 2.53 2.68
N PHE A 12 -33.42 2.76 1.49
CA PHE A 12 -32.74 2.44 0.24
C PHE A 12 -31.45 3.26 0.04
N ILE A 13 -31.47 4.56 0.37
CA ILE A 13 -30.28 5.42 0.32
C ILE A 13 -29.19 4.93 1.28
N ILE A 14 -29.56 4.51 2.50
CA ILE A 14 -28.61 3.96 3.49
C ILE A 14 -27.97 2.66 2.96
N ILE A 15 -28.74 1.79 2.31
CA ILE A 15 -28.24 0.56 1.67
C ILE A 15 -27.27 0.90 0.54
N LEU A 16 -27.59 1.88 -0.31
CA LEU A 16 -26.70 2.31 -1.39
C LEU A 16 -25.39 2.90 -0.86
N LEU A 17 -25.45 3.71 0.21
CA LEU A 17 -24.27 4.28 0.85
C LEU A 17 -23.39 3.21 1.50
N SER A 18 -23.98 2.24 2.19
CA SER A 18 -23.23 1.13 2.81
C SER A 18 -22.57 0.25 1.75
N MET A 19 -23.28 -0.06 0.65
CA MET A 19 -22.74 -0.80 -0.49
C MET A 19 -21.60 -0.02 -1.18
N PHE A 20 -21.74 1.30 -1.35
CA PHE A 20 -20.70 2.16 -1.93
C PHE A 20 -19.43 2.20 -1.07
N ILE A 21 -19.57 2.27 0.25
CA ILE A 21 -18.44 2.20 1.20
C ILE A 21 -17.76 0.84 1.12
N TYR A 22 -18.52 -0.26 1.04
CA TYR A 22 -17.99 -1.60 0.89
C TYR A 22 -17.19 -1.78 -0.41
N PHE A 23 -17.71 -1.28 -1.53
CA PHE A 23 -17.02 -1.34 -2.82
C PHE A 23 -15.71 -0.53 -2.84
N ARG A 24 -15.66 0.62 -2.17
CA ARG A 24 -14.42 1.41 -2.05
C ARG A 24 -13.34 0.69 -1.24
N LYS A 25 -13.72 -0.15 -0.28
CA LYS A 25 -12.79 -0.89 0.59
C LYS A 25 -12.04 -2.01 -0.14
N SER A 26 -12.59 -2.54 -1.24
CA SER A 26 -12.05 -3.72 -1.95
C SER A 26 -11.13 -3.40 -3.13
N ARG A 27 -10.77 -2.14 -3.38
CA ARG A 27 -9.81 -1.84 -4.47
C ARG A 27 -8.42 -2.27 -4.04
N LYS A 28 -7.91 -3.31 -4.69
CA LYS A 28 -6.49 -3.71 -4.63
C LYS A 28 -5.65 -2.53 -5.14
N ILE A 29 -4.58 -2.20 -4.41
CA ILE A 29 -3.62 -1.18 -4.82
C ILE A 29 -2.76 -1.77 -5.94
N SER A 30 -2.50 -0.99 -6.99
CA SER A 30 -1.52 -1.32 -8.02
C SER A 30 -0.16 -0.75 -7.64
N GLU A 31 0.91 -1.37 -8.11
CA GLU A 31 2.28 -0.85 -7.98
C GLU A 31 2.35 0.59 -8.52
N ASP A 32 3.03 1.46 -7.78
CA ASP A 32 3.27 2.84 -8.17
C ASP A 32 4.55 2.96 -9.02
N LYS A 33 4.37 2.78 -10.34
CA LYS A 33 5.50 2.83 -11.27
C LYS A 33 6.18 4.21 -11.32
N ALA A 34 5.44 5.29 -11.09
CA ALA A 34 6.01 6.64 -11.12
C ALA A 34 6.93 6.85 -9.90
N LEU A 35 6.47 6.43 -8.72
CA LEU A 35 7.29 6.44 -7.50
C LEU A 35 8.52 5.53 -7.65
N ARG A 36 8.37 4.35 -8.27
CA ARG A 36 9.50 3.45 -8.54
C ARG A 36 10.58 4.15 -9.37
N HIS A 37 10.19 4.85 -10.44
CA HIS A 37 11.14 5.60 -11.26
C HIS A 37 11.83 6.71 -10.46
N LYS A 38 11.09 7.52 -9.70
CA LYS A 38 11.67 8.54 -8.82
C LYS A 38 12.70 7.96 -7.86
N ILE A 39 12.36 6.88 -7.14
CA ILE A 39 13.27 6.23 -6.19
C ILE A 39 14.55 5.73 -6.88
N VAL A 40 14.40 5.02 -8.01
CA VAL A 40 15.56 4.50 -8.77
C VAL A 40 16.45 5.63 -9.27
N ASP A 41 15.86 6.71 -9.78
CA ASP A 41 16.62 7.87 -10.27
C ASP A 41 17.35 8.59 -9.13
N THR A 42 16.73 8.72 -7.96
CA THR A 42 17.39 9.24 -6.75
C THR A 42 18.57 8.37 -6.32
N ILE A 43 18.40 7.04 -6.28
CA ILE A 43 19.48 6.09 -5.92
C ILE A 43 20.66 6.18 -6.91
N LYS A 44 20.37 6.37 -8.21
CA LYS A 44 21.42 6.53 -9.23
C LYS A 44 22.23 7.83 -9.06
N GLN A 45 21.63 8.85 -8.45
CA GLN A 45 22.26 10.17 -8.27
C GLN A 45 22.87 10.35 -6.88
N SER A 46 22.41 9.58 -5.89
CA SER A 46 22.77 9.71 -4.48
C SER A 46 22.77 8.33 -3.79
N GLU A 47 23.72 8.09 -2.90
CA GLU A 47 23.75 6.87 -2.08
C GLU A 47 22.61 6.81 -1.05
N HIS A 48 21.91 7.92 -0.82
CA HIS A 48 20.82 8.04 0.14
C HIS A 48 19.52 8.52 -0.52
N VAL A 49 18.41 7.95 -0.06
CA VAL A 49 17.05 8.34 -0.46
C VAL A 49 16.32 8.88 0.77
N ASP A 50 15.96 10.17 0.74
CA ASP A 50 14.95 10.69 1.68
C ASP A 50 13.56 10.36 1.14
N PHE A 51 12.91 9.39 1.76
CA PHE A 51 11.57 8.98 1.36
C PHE A 51 10.51 10.08 1.58
N SER A 52 10.78 11.08 2.41
CA SER A 52 9.88 12.22 2.62
C SER A 52 9.90 13.19 1.43
N GLU A 53 11.00 13.25 0.68
CA GLU A 53 11.13 14.13 -0.50
C GLU A 53 10.61 13.48 -1.80
N VAL A 54 10.67 12.15 -1.90
CA VAL A 54 10.26 11.42 -3.12
C VAL A 54 8.78 11.02 -3.13
N THR A 55 8.11 11.07 -1.98
CA THR A 55 6.66 10.77 -1.84
C THR A 55 5.83 12.05 -1.74
N ASP A 56 4.72 12.13 -2.47
CA ASP A 56 3.76 13.25 -2.44
C ASP A 56 2.47 12.90 -1.67
N PHE A 57 2.52 11.87 -0.84
CA PHE A 57 1.40 11.37 -0.03
C PHE A 57 1.80 11.16 1.42
N GLU A 58 0.80 11.15 2.30
CA GLU A 58 1.03 10.86 3.72
C GLU A 58 1.25 9.38 3.99
N TRP A 59 2.26 9.09 4.82
CA TRP A 59 2.54 7.77 5.39
C TRP A 59 3.14 7.95 6.78
N ASP A 60 2.97 6.95 7.65
CA ASP A 60 3.53 6.91 9.00
C ASP A 60 4.45 5.70 9.23
N THR A 61 4.31 4.66 8.41
CA THR A 61 5.11 3.44 8.50
C THR A 61 5.56 3.03 7.11
N MET A 62 6.83 2.66 6.98
CA MET A 62 7.42 2.11 5.76
C MET A 62 7.94 0.70 6.04
N TYR A 63 7.66 -0.22 5.13
CA TYR A 63 8.19 -1.57 5.15
C TYR A 63 9.10 -1.75 3.95
N ILE A 64 10.22 -2.44 4.16
CA ILE A 64 11.11 -2.88 3.11
C ILE A 64 11.14 -4.39 3.20
N PHE A 65 10.61 -5.06 2.19
CA PHE A 65 10.56 -6.50 2.08
C PHE A 65 11.68 -7.00 1.17
N ILE A 66 12.33 -8.07 1.60
CA ILE A 66 13.33 -8.81 0.82
C ILE A 66 12.65 -9.82 -0.13
N PRO A 67 13.36 -10.35 -1.13
CA PRO A 67 12.78 -11.31 -2.07
C PRO A 67 12.22 -12.52 -1.33
N TYR A 68 11.16 -13.14 -1.88
CA TYR A 68 10.40 -14.24 -1.27
C TYR A 68 9.73 -13.95 0.08
N SER A 69 9.74 -12.69 0.53
CA SER A 69 8.90 -12.28 1.66
C SER A 69 7.42 -12.51 1.35
N ASN A 70 6.61 -12.67 2.40
CA ASN A 70 5.16 -12.68 2.29
C ASN A 70 4.58 -11.40 2.92
N PRO A 71 4.46 -10.28 2.16
CA PRO A 71 3.95 -9.02 2.68
C PRO A 71 2.55 -9.17 3.27
N ASN A 72 1.68 -9.99 2.64
CA ASN A 72 0.32 -10.20 3.10
C ASN A 72 0.26 -10.75 4.53
N ASN A 73 1.09 -11.74 4.85
CA ASN A 73 1.18 -12.32 6.19
C ASN A 73 1.75 -11.35 7.21
N ILE A 74 2.82 -10.63 6.86
CA ILE A 74 3.46 -9.65 7.74
C ILE A 74 2.49 -8.49 8.04
N PHE A 75 1.86 -7.95 7.01
CA PHE A 75 0.84 -6.91 7.19
C PHE A 75 -0.34 -7.37 8.03
N LYS A 76 -0.82 -8.60 7.84
CA LYS A 76 -1.89 -9.17 8.65
C LYS A 76 -1.49 -9.24 10.13
N GLY A 77 -0.27 -9.70 10.42
CA GLY A 77 0.29 -9.71 11.77
C GLY A 77 0.33 -8.31 12.41
N ASP A 78 0.64 -7.30 11.60
CA ASP A 78 0.74 -5.90 12.04
C ASP A 78 -0.59 -5.13 12.05
N GLY A 79 -1.70 -5.80 11.71
CA GLY A 79 -3.03 -5.20 11.62
C GLY A 79 -3.20 -4.24 10.45
N VAL A 80 -2.32 -4.29 9.46
CA VAL A 80 -2.37 -3.44 8.26
C VAL A 80 -3.39 -3.97 7.26
N LYS A 81 -4.31 -3.12 6.84
CA LYS A 81 -5.29 -3.39 5.78
C LYS A 81 -4.62 -3.24 4.42
N SER A 82 -4.15 -4.35 3.85
CA SER A 82 -3.30 -4.32 2.66
C SER A 82 -3.39 -5.56 1.77
N TYR A 83 -4.34 -6.48 2.02
CA TYR A 83 -4.41 -7.73 1.24
C TYR A 83 -4.36 -7.45 -0.26
N ASN A 84 -3.31 -7.95 -0.90
CA ASN A 84 -3.08 -7.75 -2.32
C ASN A 84 -2.49 -9.03 -2.91
N SER A 85 -3.23 -9.63 -3.82
CA SER A 85 -2.78 -10.83 -4.53
C SER A 85 -1.86 -10.51 -5.72
N ARG A 86 -1.38 -9.26 -5.83
CA ARG A 86 -0.57 -8.77 -6.97
C ARG A 86 0.87 -8.43 -6.57
N PHE A 87 1.29 -8.80 -5.36
CA PHE A 87 2.68 -8.68 -4.97
C PHE A 87 3.48 -9.77 -5.67
N ASN A 88 4.42 -9.38 -6.53
CA ASN A 88 5.26 -10.32 -7.26
C ASN A 88 6.43 -10.82 -6.40
N ILE A 89 6.80 -10.06 -5.35
CA ILE A 89 7.94 -10.38 -4.47
C ILE A 89 7.85 -11.76 -3.80
N GLU A 90 6.64 -12.31 -3.62
CA GLU A 90 6.46 -13.65 -3.06
C GLU A 90 7.11 -14.75 -3.92
N ASN A 91 7.35 -14.49 -5.22
CA ASN A 91 7.85 -15.48 -6.18
C ASN A 91 9.11 -15.05 -6.95
N LEU A 92 9.64 -13.85 -6.69
CA LEU A 92 10.79 -13.30 -7.43
C LEU A 92 11.96 -13.03 -6.48
N ASP A 93 13.15 -13.53 -6.82
CA ASP A 93 14.44 -13.25 -6.17
C ASP A 93 15.04 -11.89 -6.56
N SER A 94 14.64 -11.38 -7.72
CA SER A 94 15.25 -10.21 -8.36
C SER A 94 14.71 -8.86 -7.89
N ILE A 95 13.74 -8.83 -6.96
CA ILE A 95 13.09 -7.61 -6.51
C ILE A 95 12.98 -7.49 -4.99
N ASN A 96 13.13 -6.26 -4.51
CA ASN A 96 12.68 -5.82 -3.20
C ASN A 96 11.39 -5.04 -3.32
N MET A 97 10.62 -4.97 -2.23
CA MET A 97 9.36 -4.22 -2.20
C MET A 97 9.39 -3.20 -1.08
N ILE A 98 9.13 -1.94 -1.44
CA ILE A 98 8.97 -0.86 -0.47
C ILE A 98 7.48 -0.55 -0.38
N ALA A 99 6.93 -0.57 0.82
CA ALA A 99 5.51 -0.35 1.06
C ALA A 99 5.28 0.74 2.09
N PHE A 100 4.41 1.68 1.74
CA PHE A 100 4.06 2.83 2.55
C PHE A 100 2.67 2.64 3.15
N VAL A 101 2.57 2.84 4.46
CA VAL A 101 1.36 2.63 5.24
C VAL A 101 1.01 3.93 5.96
N LYS A 102 -0.30 4.23 6.00
CA LYS A 102 -0.87 5.32 6.79
C LYS A 102 -2.03 4.77 7.62
N SER A 103 -2.03 5.02 8.92
CA SER A 103 -3.09 4.63 9.85
C SER A 103 -3.51 3.16 9.67
N LYS A 104 -2.53 2.26 9.62
CA LYS A 104 -2.72 0.80 9.42
C LYS A 104 -3.41 0.44 8.09
N LYS A 105 -3.22 1.24 7.03
CA LYS A 105 -3.67 0.93 5.67
C LYS A 105 -2.52 1.13 4.70
N LEU A 106 -2.30 0.17 3.81
CA LEU A 106 -1.36 0.35 2.70
C LEU A 106 -1.86 1.49 1.81
N VAL A 107 -0.98 2.45 1.49
CA VAL A 107 -1.31 3.60 0.64
C VAL A 107 -0.60 3.55 -0.70
N SER A 108 0.66 3.08 -0.74
CA SER A 108 1.42 2.87 -1.96
C SER A 108 2.45 1.76 -1.76
N PHE A 109 2.88 1.13 -2.85
CA PHE A 109 4.03 0.23 -2.84
C PHE A 109 4.75 0.25 -4.19
N VAL A 110 6.03 -0.08 -4.16
CA VAL A 110 6.89 -0.21 -5.33
C VAL A 110 7.68 -1.50 -5.24
N GLU A 111 7.95 -2.11 -6.39
CA GLU A 111 8.85 -3.26 -6.51
C GLU A 111 10.09 -2.84 -7.28
N VAL A 112 11.24 -2.83 -6.61
CA VAL A 112 12.49 -2.28 -7.13
C VAL A 112 13.46 -3.43 -7.39
N PRO A 113 14.19 -3.46 -8.53
CA PRO A 113 15.23 -4.45 -8.74
C PRO A 113 16.26 -4.45 -7.61
N ILE A 114 16.70 -5.64 -7.20
CA ILE A 114 17.58 -5.85 -6.04
C ILE A 114 18.91 -5.10 -6.14
N GLU A 115 19.38 -4.82 -7.36
CA GLU A 115 20.61 -4.05 -7.62
C GLU A 115 20.57 -2.61 -7.08
N TYR A 116 19.38 -2.03 -6.88
CA TYR A 116 19.22 -0.67 -6.35
C TYR A 116 19.04 -0.64 -4.83
N PHE A 117 18.71 -1.77 -4.22
CA PHE A 117 18.38 -1.82 -2.80
C PHE A 117 18.83 -3.15 -2.22
N ASN A 118 19.86 -3.16 -1.38
CA ASN A 118 20.32 -4.39 -0.74
C ASN A 118 19.92 -4.38 0.74
N SER A 119 18.84 -5.08 1.09
CA SER A 119 18.40 -5.27 2.46
C SER A 119 18.64 -6.71 2.87
N GLU A 120 19.32 -6.93 4.00
CA GLU A 120 19.57 -8.29 4.51
C GLU A 120 18.31 -8.92 5.11
N LYS A 121 17.35 -8.11 5.54
CA LYS A 121 16.12 -8.56 6.17
C LYS A 121 14.96 -7.62 5.88
N THR A 122 13.75 -8.16 6.00
CA THR A 122 12.56 -7.33 6.00
C THR A 122 12.59 -6.37 7.20
N THR A 123 12.50 -5.08 6.93
CA THR A 123 12.66 -4.01 7.94
C THR A 123 11.46 -3.09 7.93
N LYS A 124 11.14 -2.54 9.11
CA LYS A 124 10.03 -1.62 9.33
C LYS A 124 10.54 -0.34 9.95
N TYR A 125 10.18 0.79 9.35
CA TYR A 125 10.50 2.13 9.80
C TYR A 125 9.19 2.86 10.13
N SER A 126 9.17 3.64 11.22
CA SER A 126 8.04 4.51 11.55
C SER A 126 8.53 5.95 11.53
N LYS A 127 7.72 6.88 11.03
CA LYS A 127 7.97 8.31 11.25
C LYS A 127 7.65 8.61 12.71
N ASP A 128 8.63 9.19 13.41
CA ASP A 128 8.44 9.76 14.76
C ASP A 128 7.52 11.00 14.70
#